data_AF-A0AAC9N5S0-F1
#
_entry.id   AF-A0AAC9N5S0-F1
#
_cell.length_a   1.000
_cell.length_b   1.000
_cell.length_c   1.000
_cell.angle_alpha   90.00
_cell.angle_beta   90.00
_cell.angle_gamma   90.00
#
_symmetry.space_group_name_H-M   'P 1'
#
loop_
_entity.id
_entity.type
_entity.pdbx_description
1 polymer ?
#
loop_
_entity_poly.entity_id
_entity_poly.type
_entity_poly.pdbx_seq_one_letter_code
_entity_poly.pdbx_strand_id
1 'polypeptide(L)'
;MKKLLLFIALIICFITQAQQTNVEVIMAGVNQREAERKAIQDEKDRKASIFDHPNKDFIISLEKLDQNAVRAFADQVANSGKTKWEFVKTIEDEKKGYCSVKYIDSSIPSDLKEKIIKGIESCDKCLYVDFGLYFEGENKDLEIKGIKKYRFRDVSGKYLDLFPTWQKTFRPDVQLEQTLNDYNNRELVHKAVGIRYKLEKQGEIWTLTNNSNLYDYFKVHP
;
A
#
# COMPACT_ATOMS: atom_id res chain seq x y z
N MET A 1 -12.63 -69.41 -44.59
CA MET A 1 -13.41 -68.46 -43.75
C MET A 1 -12.79 -68.19 -42.38
N LYS A 2 -12.54 -69.18 -41.49
CA LYS A 2 -12.00 -68.93 -40.14
C LYS A 2 -10.69 -68.11 -40.08
N LYS A 3 -9.73 -68.35 -40.99
CA LYS A 3 -8.45 -67.60 -41.03
C LYS A 3 -8.62 -66.12 -41.43
N LEU A 4 -9.62 -65.79 -42.25
CA LEU A 4 -9.87 -64.41 -42.69
C LEU A 4 -10.49 -63.58 -41.56
N LEU A 5 -11.41 -64.16 -40.79
CA LEU A 5 -12.00 -63.52 -39.60
C LEU A 5 -10.95 -63.24 -38.52
N LEU A 6 -10.01 -64.17 -38.31
CA LEU A 6 -8.91 -63.98 -37.36
C LEU A 6 -7.98 -62.82 -37.77
N PHE A 7 -7.70 -62.69 -39.08
CA PHE A 7 -6.85 -61.63 -39.61
C PHE A 7 -7.52 -60.25 -39.49
N ILE A 8 -8.83 -60.16 -39.77
CA ILE A 8 -9.61 -58.91 -39.59
C ILE A 8 -9.65 -58.52 -38.10
N ALA A 9 -9.85 -59.48 -37.19
CA ALA A 9 -9.85 -59.21 -35.74
C ALA A 9 -8.48 -58.68 -35.25
N LEU A 10 -7.37 -59.22 -35.76
CA LEU A 10 -6.03 -58.73 -35.45
C LEU A 10 -5.82 -57.30 -35.96
N ILE A 11 -6.22 -56.99 -37.21
CA ILE A 11 -6.11 -55.64 -37.77
C ILE A 11 -6.91 -54.62 -36.95
N ILE A 12 -8.15 -54.96 -36.58
CA ILE A 12 -8.99 -54.09 -35.74
C ILE A 12 -8.29 -53.86 -34.40
N CYS A 13 -7.78 -54.90 -33.75
CA CYS A 13 -7.06 -54.79 -32.48
C CYS A 13 -5.82 -53.88 -32.57
N PHE A 14 -5.02 -54.01 -33.63
CA PHE A 14 -3.86 -53.13 -33.87
C PHE A 14 -4.28 -51.68 -34.11
N ILE A 15 -5.35 -51.44 -34.88
CA ILE A 15 -5.87 -50.08 -35.12
C ILE A 15 -6.38 -49.46 -33.81
N THR A 16 -7.10 -50.22 -32.98
CA THR A 16 -7.60 -49.74 -31.68
C THR A 16 -6.44 -49.43 -30.73
N GLN A 17 -5.42 -50.29 -30.66
CA GLN A 17 -4.23 -50.05 -29.84
C GLN A 17 -3.49 -48.79 -30.31
N ALA A 18 -3.26 -48.63 -31.62
CA ALA A 18 -2.59 -47.45 -32.15
C ALA A 18 -3.39 -46.16 -31.93
N GLN A 19 -4.72 -46.21 -32.04
CA GLN A 19 -5.59 -45.09 -31.71
C GLN A 19 -5.53 -44.73 -30.22
N GLN A 20 -5.51 -45.72 -29.32
CA GLN A 20 -5.40 -45.50 -27.88
C GLN A 20 -4.04 -44.86 -27.50
N THR A 21 -2.93 -45.34 -28.07
CA THR A 21 -1.60 -44.76 -27.84
C THR A 21 -1.51 -43.32 -28.33
N ASN A 22 -2.09 -43.02 -29.50
CA ASN A 22 -2.12 -41.65 -30.01
C ASN A 22 -2.90 -40.70 -29.10
N VAL A 23 -4.03 -41.14 -28.53
CA VAL A 23 -4.81 -40.35 -27.58
C VAL A 23 -4.03 -40.10 -26.30
N GLU A 24 -3.35 -41.11 -25.75
CA GLU A 24 -2.53 -40.97 -24.53
C GLU A 24 -1.38 -39.97 -24.72
N VAL A 25 -0.68 -40.03 -25.86
CA VAL A 25 0.41 -39.09 -26.19
C VAL A 25 -0.11 -37.66 -26.34
N ILE A 26 -1.26 -37.48 -27.00
CA ILE A 26 -1.90 -36.16 -27.14
C ILE A 26 -2.30 -35.61 -25.77
N MET A 27 -2.93 -36.43 -24.93
CA MET A 27 -3.38 -36.03 -23.58
C MET A 27 -2.19 -35.70 -22.66
N ALA A 28 -1.12 -36.47 -22.70
CA ALA A 28 0.10 -36.16 -21.96
C ALA A 28 0.71 -34.82 -22.39
N GLY A 29 0.74 -34.54 -23.70
CA GLY A 29 1.19 -33.26 -24.25
C GLY A 29 0.29 -32.07 -23.86
N VAL A 30 -1.03 -32.27 -23.75
CA VAL A 30 -1.97 -31.25 -23.25
C VAL A 30 -1.70 -30.95 -21.78
N ASN A 31 -1.62 -32.00 -20.94
CA ASN A 31 -1.35 -31.86 -19.51
C ASN A 31 -0.02 -31.15 -19.23
N GLN A 32 1.03 -31.46 -20.00
CA GLN A 32 2.32 -30.79 -19.88
C GLN A 32 2.23 -29.28 -20.21
N ARG A 33 1.55 -28.91 -21.31
CA ARG A 33 1.37 -27.50 -21.68
C ARG A 33 0.53 -26.73 -20.67
N GLU A 34 -0.48 -27.36 -20.09
CA GLU A 34 -1.28 -26.75 -19.01
C GLU A 34 -0.45 -26.52 -17.75
N ALA A 35 0.37 -27.50 -17.35
CA ALA A 35 1.29 -27.35 -16.22
C ALA A 35 2.33 -26.24 -16.45
N GLU A 36 2.92 -26.15 -17.66
CA GLU A 36 3.85 -25.09 -18.03
C GLU A 36 3.19 -23.71 -18.00
N ARG A 37 1.99 -23.57 -18.57
CA ARG A 37 1.22 -22.31 -18.51
C ARG A 37 0.91 -21.90 -17.07
N LYS A 38 0.50 -22.85 -16.24
CA LYS A 38 0.25 -22.62 -14.82
C LYS A 38 1.53 -22.16 -14.11
N ALA A 39 2.65 -22.84 -14.30
CA ALA A 39 3.93 -22.47 -13.68
C ALA A 39 4.40 -21.06 -14.10
N ILE A 40 4.24 -20.70 -15.38
CA ILE A 40 4.55 -19.35 -15.87
C ILE A 40 3.65 -18.30 -15.22
N GLN A 41 2.35 -18.61 -15.10
CA GLN A 41 1.39 -17.71 -14.48
C GLN A 41 1.66 -17.56 -12.98
N ASP A 42 1.92 -18.67 -12.27
CA ASP A 42 2.28 -18.69 -10.84
C ASP A 42 3.55 -17.87 -10.59
N GLU A 43 4.59 -18.00 -11.44
CA GLU A 43 5.82 -17.21 -11.32
C GLU A 43 5.58 -15.72 -11.63
N LYS A 44 4.72 -15.41 -12.60
CA LYS A 44 4.33 -14.03 -12.90
C LYS A 44 3.57 -13.40 -11.73
N ASP A 45 2.64 -14.14 -11.13
CA ASP A 45 1.86 -13.70 -9.99
C ASP A 45 2.73 -13.57 -8.74
N ARG A 46 3.70 -14.47 -8.55
CA ARG A 46 4.72 -14.37 -7.49
C ARG A 46 5.60 -13.14 -7.65
N LYS A 47 6.03 -12.81 -8.87
CA LYS A 47 6.80 -11.57 -9.10
C LYS A 47 5.93 -10.33 -8.89
N ALA A 48 4.67 -10.36 -9.34
CA ALA A 48 3.73 -9.26 -9.16
C ALA A 48 3.28 -9.05 -7.70
N SER A 49 3.51 -10.02 -6.80
CA SER A 49 3.27 -9.86 -5.36
C SER A 49 4.41 -9.18 -4.62
N ILE A 50 5.60 -9.09 -5.21
CA ILE A 50 6.75 -8.42 -4.59
C ILE A 50 6.64 -6.91 -4.81
N PHE A 51 6.44 -6.17 -3.72
CA PHE A 51 6.52 -4.71 -3.76
C PHE A 51 7.98 -4.25 -3.88
N ASP A 52 8.44 -4.10 -5.11
CA ASP A 52 9.78 -3.64 -5.44
C ASP A 52 9.84 -2.10 -5.50
N HIS A 53 10.08 -1.48 -4.35
CA HIS A 53 10.20 -0.03 -4.20
C HIS A 53 11.43 0.32 -3.34
N PRO A 54 12.23 1.36 -3.68
CA PRO A 54 13.42 1.72 -2.92
C PRO A 54 13.17 1.97 -1.42
N ASN A 55 12.00 2.49 -1.08
CA ASN A 55 11.57 2.75 0.30
C ASN A 55 10.52 1.76 0.81
N LYS A 56 10.44 0.53 0.26
CA LYS A 56 9.35 -0.41 0.55
C LYS A 56 9.12 -0.65 2.05
N ASP A 57 10.18 -0.89 2.81
CA ASP A 57 10.07 -1.24 4.23
C ASP A 57 9.55 -0.04 5.04
N PHE A 58 10.03 1.16 4.70
CA PHE A 58 9.54 2.39 5.32
C PHE A 58 8.07 2.64 4.99
N ILE A 59 7.66 2.50 3.72
CA ILE A 59 6.26 2.67 3.31
C ILE A 59 5.34 1.67 4.01
N ILE A 60 5.77 0.41 4.13
CA ILE A 60 5.02 -0.62 4.86
C ILE A 60 4.95 -0.27 6.35
N SER A 61 6.03 0.27 6.93
CA SER A 61 6.06 0.64 8.34
C SER A 61 5.05 1.73 8.73
N LEU A 62 4.63 2.59 7.78
CA LEU A 62 3.61 3.62 7.98
C LEU A 62 2.22 3.07 8.35
N GLU A 63 2.02 1.77 8.23
CA GLU A 63 0.77 1.07 8.57
C GLU A 63 0.76 0.57 10.02
N LYS A 64 1.94 0.46 10.66
CA LYS A 64 2.16 -0.15 11.98
C LYS A 64 3.19 0.62 12.80
N LEU A 65 3.02 1.93 12.92
CA LEU A 65 3.90 2.82 13.67
C LEU A 65 3.71 2.67 15.19
N ASP A 66 4.79 2.90 15.95
CA ASP A 66 4.71 3.22 17.38
C ASP A 66 4.66 4.74 17.59
N GLN A 67 4.51 5.16 18.85
CA GLN A 67 4.37 6.58 19.21
C GLN A 67 5.61 7.42 18.82
N ASN A 68 6.81 6.85 18.88
CA ASN A 68 8.04 7.56 18.51
C ASN A 68 8.10 7.73 16.99
N ALA A 69 7.74 6.68 16.24
CA ALA A 69 7.72 6.69 14.79
C ALA A 69 6.64 7.62 14.21
N VAL A 70 5.49 7.76 14.88
CA VAL A 70 4.46 8.77 14.55
C VAL A 70 5.08 10.17 14.53
N ARG A 71 5.80 10.52 15.59
CA ARG A 71 6.38 11.85 15.69
C ARG A 71 7.50 12.05 14.69
N ALA A 72 8.38 11.05 14.53
CA ALA A 72 9.48 11.11 13.58
C ALA A 72 8.99 11.28 12.13
N PHE A 73 7.94 10.56 11.72
CA PHE A 73 7.36 10.73 10.39
C PHE A 73 6.72 12.11 10.21
N ALA A 74 5.96 12.58 11.20
CA ALA A 74 5.37 13.91 11.14
C ALA A 74 6.44 15.02 11.07
N ASP A 75 7.54 14.89 11.82
CA ASP A 75 8.68 15.82 11.76
C ASP A 75 9.36 15.75 10.40
N GLN A 76 9.49 14.57 9.79
CA GLN A 76 10.02 14.45 8.43
C GLN A 76 9.16 15.21 7.42
N VAL A 77 7.83 15.09 7.50
CA VAL A 77 6.91 15.84 6.63
C VAL A 77 7.12 17.34 6.83
N ALA A 78 7.02 17.81 8.07
CA ALA A 78 7.18 19.22 8.43
C ALA A 78 8.54 19.79 8.00
N ASN A 79 9.64 19.07 8.23
CA ASN A 79 10.98 19.55 7.91
C ASN A 79 11.34 19.48 6.42
N SER A 80 10.63 18.67 5.64
CA SER A 80 10.84 18.58 4.19
C SER A 80 10.17 19.70 3.41
N GLY A 81 9.16 20.34 4.00
CA GLY A 81 8.36 21.36 3.35
C GLY A 81 9.07 22.70 3.17
N LYS A 82 8.47 23.59 2.39
CA LYS A 82 8.97 24.96 2.17
C LYS A 82 8.67 25.87 3.35
N THR A 83 7.52 25.69 3.99
CA THR A 83 7.11 26.43 5.18
C THR A 83 7.95 25.97 6.37
N LYS A 84 8.42 26.92 7.17
CA LYS A 84 9.11 26.62 8.44
C LYS A 84 8.07 26.28 9.50
N TRP A 85 7.91 25.00 9.75
CA TRP A 85 6.94 24.48 10.71
C TRP A 85 7.57 24.33 12.08
N GLU A 86 6.84 24.75 13.11
CA GLU A 86 7.21 24.56 14.50
C GLU A 86 6.20 23.63 15.17
N PHE A 87 6.72 22.62 15.87
CA PHE A 87 5.87 21.69 16.60
C PHE A 87 5.08 22.40 17.69
N VAL A 88 3.80 22.03 17.79
CA VAL A 88 2.91 22.52 18.85
C VAL A 88 2.64 21.42 19.86
N LYS A 89 1.97 20.35 19.44
CA LYS A 89 1.56 19.24 20.31
C LYS A 89 1.14 18.02 19.49
N THR A 90 1.09 16.89 20.17
CA THR A 90 0.40 15.69 19.69
C THR A 90 -0.96 15.61 20.38
N ILE A 91 -2.01 15.37 19.60
CA ILE A 91 -3.40 15.25 20.06
C ILE A 91 -3.81 13.81 19.82
N GLU A 92 -4.18 13.09 20.87
CA GLU A 92 -4.62 11.69 20.78
C GLU A 92 -5.99 11.53 21.45
N ASP A 93 -6.88 10.78 20.80
CA ASP A 93 -8.17 10.37 21.33
C ASP A 93 -8.36 8.88 21.02
N GLU A 94 -8.03 8.04 22.00
CA GLU A 94 -8.16 6.59 21.86
C GLU A 94 -9.60 6.15 21.59
N LYS A 95 -10.60 6.85 22.14
CA LYS A 95 -12.02 6.50 21.95
C LYS A 95 -12.46 6.70 20.51
N LYS A 96 -11.94 7.74 19.85
CA LYS A 96 -12.18 8.02 18.43
C LYS A 96 -11.17 7.35 17.50
N GLY A 97 -10.15 6.70 18.05
CA GLY A 97 -9.12 6.00 17.28
C GLY A 97 -8.28 6.93 16.40
N TYR A 98 -7.93 8.13 16.88
CA TYR A 98 -7.07 9.04 16.11
C TYR A 98 -5.92 9.64 16.92
N CYS A 99 -4.85 9.97 16.22
CA CYS A 99 -3.71 10.75 16.70
C CYS A 99 -3.33 11.78 15.63
N SER A 100 -3.06 13.01 16.04
CA SER A 100 -2.71 14.12 15.14
C SER A 100 -1.51 14.86 15.68
N VAL A 101 -0.50 15.07 14.84
CA VAL A 101 0.68 15.88 15.18
C VAL A 101 0.52 17.26 14.56
N LYS A 102 0.38 18.28 15.42
CA LYS A 102 0.11 19.66 15.02
C LYS A 102 1.39 20.47 14.95
N TYR A 103 1.57 21.18 13.84
CA TYR A 103 2.59 22.21 13.65
C TYR A 103 1.96 23.54 13.29
N ILE A 104 2.71 24.61 13.49
CA ILE A 104 2.32 25.98 13.15
C ILE A 104 3.44 26.68 12.40
N ASP A 105 3.09 27.54 11.45
CA ASP A 105 4.05 28.34 10.68
C ASP A 105 4.82 29.29 11.62
N SER A 106 6.15 29.25 11.58
CA SER A 106 7.04 30.06 12.42
C SER A 106 6.89 31.57 12.21
N SER A 107 6.30 32.00 11.08
CA SER A 107 6.05 33.41 10.78
C SER A 107 4.87 34.01 11.54
N ILE A 108 4.08 33.19 12.25
CA ILE A 108 2.93 33.66 13.03
C ILE A 108 3.42 34.43 14.27
N PRO A 109 2.91 35.66 14.51
CA PRO A 109 3.22 36.43 15.72
C PRO A 109 2.97 35.66 17.01
N SER A 110 3.82 35.85 18.03
CA SER A 110 3.80 35.06 19.26
C SER A 110 2.48 35.18 20.04
N ASP A 111 1.86 36.35 20.04
CA ASP A 111 0.56 36.61 20.67
C ASP A 111 -0.57 35.81 20.01
N LEU A 112 -0.60 35.78 18.67
CA LEU A 112 -1.56 34.98 17.91
C LEU A 112 -1.29 33.48 18.08
N LYS A 113 -0.01 33.08 18.07
CA LYS A 113 0.41 31.69 18.30
C LYS A 113 -0.08 31.18 19.65
N GLU A 114 0.05 31.96 20.71
CA GLU A 114 -0.43 31.58 22.05
C GLU A 114 -1.95 31.36 22.07
N LYS A 115 -2.72 32.24 21.43
CA LYS A 115 -4.18 32.08 21.30
C LYS A 115 -4.55 30.82 20.51
N ILE A 116 -3.84 30.52 19.42
CA ILE A 116 -4.03 29.30 18.63
C ILE A 116 -3.73 28.04 19.45
N ILE A 117 -2.66 28.06 20.25
CA ILE A 117 -2.27 26.93 21.10
C ILE A 117 -3.34 26.66 22.17
N LYS A 118 -3.90 27.73 22.75
CA LYS A 118 -5.00 27.69 23.72
C LYS A 118 -6.37 27.37 23.10
N GLY A 119 -6.47 27.32 21.77
CA GLY A 119 -7.73 27.05 21.06
C GLY A 119 -8.70 28.24 21.07
N ILE A 120 -8.21 29.45 21.33
CA ILE A 120 -9.01 30.69 21.32
C ILE A 120 -9.23 31.18 19.89
N GLU A 121 -8.25 30.97 19.01
CA GLU A 121 -8.34 31.31 17.58
C GLU A 121 -8.09 30.07 16.69
N SER A 122 -8.73 30.05 15.51
CA SER A 122 -8.48 29.02 14.50
C SER A 122 -7.07 29.17 13.92
N CYS A 123 -6.54 28.07 13.37
CA CYS A 123 -5.22 28.08 12.78
C CYS A 123 -5.27 27.76 11.29
N ASP A 124 -5.35 28.82 10.48
CA ASP A 124 -5.37 28.69 9.01
C ASP A 124 -3.98 28.39 8.43
N LYS A 125 -2.94 28.54 9.26
CA LYS A 125 -1.53 28.24 8.93
C LYS A 125 -0.97 27.16 9.86
N CYS A 126 -1.71 26.07 10.01
CA CYS A 126 -1.26 24.88 10.72
C CYS A 126 -1.14 23.69 9.76
N LEU A 127 -0.19 22.81 10.05
CA LEU A 127 -0.06 21.51 9.42
C LEU A 127 -0.50 20.45 10.43
N TYR A 128 -1.36 19.54 9.99
CA TYR A 128 -1.81 18.39 10.77
C TYR A 128 -1.40 17.13 10.04
N VAL A 129 -0.59 16.30 10.69
CA VAL A 129 -0.26 14.96 10.20
C VAL A 129 -1.09 13.99 11.02
N ASP A 130 -2.06 13.35 10.37
CA ASP A 130 -3.09 12.56 11.01
C ASP A 130 -2.82 11.06 10.87
N PHE A 131 -3.14 10.34 11.94
CA PHE A 131 -2.94 8.92 12.10
C PHE A 131 -4.21 8.28 12.66
N GLY A 132 -4.55 7.09 12.16
CA GLY A 132 -5.49 6.19 12.83
C GLY A 132 -4.79 5.44 13.96
N LEU A 133 -5.47 5.26 15.08
CA LEU A 133 -5.02 4.48 16.24
C LEU A 133 -5.81 3.17 16.29
N TYR A 134 -5.12 2.06 16.51
CA TYR A 134 -5.72 0.74 16.70
C TYR A 134 -4.87 -0.14 17.63
N PHE A 135 -5.42 -1.28 18.04
CA PHE A 135 -4.74 -2.23 18.91
C PHE A 135 -4.49 -3.55 18.16
N GLU A 136 -3.23 -3.80 17.81
CA GLU A 136 -2.83 -5.01 17.11
C GLU A 136 -2.94 -6.24 18.03
N GLY A 137 -3.63 -7.28 17.55
CA GLY A 137 -3.88 -8.49 18.34
C GLY A 137 -4.94 -8.33 19.44
N GLU A 138 -5.72 -7.23 19.44
CA GLU A 138 -6.86 -7.08 20.34
C GLU A 138 -7.91 -8.18 20.08
N ASN A 139 -8.43 -8.77 21.16
CA ASN A 139 -9.60 -9.64 21.13
C ASN A 139 -10.48 -9.33 22.34
N LYS A 140 -11.62 -8.69 22.09
CA LYS A 140 -12.53 -8.21 23.14
C LYS A 140 -13.25 -9.35 23.86
N ASP A 141 -13.55 -10.45 23.15
CA ASP A 141 -14.22 -11.62 23.73
C ASP A 141 -13.30 -12.38 24.69
N LEU A 142 -11.99 -12.33 24.44
CA LEU A 142 -10.95 -12.93 25.28
C LEU A 142 -10.28 -11.93 26.24
N GLU A 143 -10.78 -10.69 26.33
CA GLU A 143 -10.22 -9.60 27.14
C GLU A 143 -8.73 -9.29 26.84
N ILE A 144 -8.27 -9.61 25.63
CA ILE A 144 -6.90 -9.30 25.16
C ILE A 144 -6.89 -7.87 24.64
N LYS A 145 -6.12 -6.99 25.30
CA LYS A 145 -6.05 -5.55 24.98
C LYS A 145 -5.31 -5.22 23.66
N GLY A 146 -4.46 -6.11 23.18
CA GLY A 146 -3.59 -5.85 22.02
C GLY A 146 -2.47 -4.84 22.30
N ILE A 147 -1.68 -4.54 21.28
CA ILE A 147 -0.57 -3.57 21.32
C ILE A 147 -0.99 -2.32 20.55
N LYS A 148 -0.91 -1.14 21.19
CA LYS A 148 -1.25 0.12 20.53
C LYS A 148 -0.34 0.37 19.32
N LYS A 149 -0.95 0.63 18.18
CA LYS A 149 -0.30 0.94 16.90
C LYS A 149 -0.98 2.13 16.24
N TYR A 150 -0.23 2.77 15.36
CA TYR A 150 -0.70 3.90 14.58
C TYR A 150 -0.50 3.63 13.10
N ARG A 151 -1.42 4.16 12.30
CA ARG A 151 -1.37 4.11 10.86
C ARG A 151 -1.43 5.52 10.32
N PHE A 152 -0.46 5.94 9.51
CA PHE A 152 -0.57 7.22 8.82
C PHE A 152 -1.84 7.25 7.97
N ARG A 153 -2.63 8.31 8.12
CA ARG A 153 -3.91 8.49 7.41
C ARG A 153 -3.77 9.55 6.34
N ASP A 154 -3.44 10.77 6.72
CA ASP A 154 -3.30 11.87 5.78
C ASP A 154 -2.54 13.07 6.35
N VAL A 155 -2.11 13.95 5.47
CA VAL A 155 -1.65 15.31 5.78
C VAL A 155 -2.13 16.25 4.68
N SER A 156 -2.70 17.38 5.10
CA SER A 156 -3.21 18.42 4.19
C SER A 156 -2.40 19.70 4.33
N GLY A 157 -2.12 20.37 3.21
CA GLY A 157 -1.33 21.59 3.19
C GLY A 157 -1.07 22.15 1.80
N LYS A 158 -0.04 22.97 1.66
CA LYS A 158 0.40 23.49 0.36
C LYS A 158 1.16 22.41 -0.40
N TYR A 159 1.04 22.42 -1.73
CA TYR A 159 1.77 21.50 -2.60
C TYR A 159 3.27 21.44 -2.29
N LEU A 160 3.92 22.60 -2.16
CA LEU A 160 5.36 22.70 -1.91
C LEU A 160 5.78 22.22 -0.51
N ASP A 161 4.82 22.05 0.41
CA ASP A 161 5.09 21.46 1.72
C ASP A 161 4.99 19.94 1.69
N LEU A 162 4.18 19.37 0.79
CA LEU A 162 3.95 17.93 0.71
C LEU A 162 4.83 17.24 -0.35
N PHE A 163 5.12 17.92 -1.46
CA PHE A 163 5.85 17.34 -2.58
C PHE A 163 7.24 16.78 -2.20
N PRO A 164 8.07 17.44 -1.38
CA PRO A 164 9.37 16.90 -1.00
C PRO A 164 9.28 15.54 -0.30
N THR A 165 8.29 15.35 0.59
CA THR A 165 8.00 14.03 1.16
C THR A 165 7.47 13.06 0.12
N TRP A 166 6.53 13.50 -0.74
CA TRP A 166 5.99 12.67 -1.81
C TRP A 166 7.09 12.07 -2.69
N GLN A 167 7.97 12.93 -3.20
CA GLN A 167 9.09 12.56 -4.05
C GLN A 167 10.06 11.64 -3.29
N LYS A 168 10.55 12.07 -2.12
CA LYS A 168 11.56 11.30 -1.39
C LYS A 168 11.08 9.92 -0.96
N THR A 169 9.83 9.82 -0.50
CA THR A 169 9.31 8.61 0.14
C THR A 169 8.56 7.70 -0.83
N PHE A 170 7.63 8.24 -1.64
CA PHE A 170 6.64 7.43 -2.35
C PHE A 170 6.89 7.34 -3.85
N ARG A 171 7.47 8.37 -4.47
CA ARG A 171 7.70 8.46 -5.91
C ARG A 171 9.03 9.17 -6.22
N PRO A 172 10.19 8.50 -6.03
CA PRO A 172 11.50 9.14 -6.22
C PRO A 172 11.80 9.52 -7.68
N ASP A 173 11.03 8.99 -8.63
CA ASP A 173 11.15 9.21 -10.07
C ASP A 173 10.47 10.49 -10.57
N VAL A 174 9.56 11.08 -9.79
CA VAL A 174 8.69 12.18 -10.28
C VAL A 174 9.32 13.55 -10.12
N GLN A 175 8.94 14.48 -11.00
CA GLN A 175 9.42 15.86 -11.02
C GLN A 175 8.36 16.84 -10.50
N LEU A 176 8.81 17.93 -9.88
CA LEU A 176 7.95 18.91 -9.19
C LEU A 176 6.83 19.46 -10.08
N GLU A 177 7.16 19.92 -11.29
CA GLU A 177 6.21 20.55 -12.19
C GLU A 177 5.30 19.53 -12.87
N GLN A 178 5.80 18.33 -13.16
CA GLN A 178 5.05 17.29 -13.86
C GLN A 178 3.95 16.69 -12.97
N THR A 179 4.24 16.49 -11.69
CA THR A 179 3.28 15.95 -10.72
C THR A 179 2.05 16.85 -10.54
N LEU A 180 2.14 18.15 -10.84
CA LEU A 180 0.99 19.07 -10.80
C LEU A 180 -0.11 18.77 -11.82
N ASN A 181 0.21 18.04 -12.90
CA ASN A 181 -0.71 17.80 -14.01
C ASN A 181 -0.86 16.31 -14.35
N ASP A 182 0.16 15.50 -14.07
CA ASP A 182 0.10 14.05 -14.30
C ASP A 182 -0.47 13.33 -13.07
N TYR A 183 -1.66 12.73 -13.25
CA TYR A 183 -2.32 11.94 -12.21
C TYR A 183 -1.53 10.69 -11.86
N ASN A 184 -0.84 10.07 -12.81
CA ASN A 184 -0.05 8.86 -12.55
C ASN A 184 1.11 9.18 -11.61
N ASN A 185 1.67 10.39 -11.65
CA ASN A 185 2.73 10.84 -10.75
C ASN A 185 2.23 11.18 -9.34
N ARG A 186 0.92 11.16 -9.12
CA ARG A 186 0.26 11.43 -7.83
C ARG A 186 -0.21 10.18 -7.12
N GLU A 187 0.00 8.99 -7.69
CA GLU A 187 -0.39 7.74 -7.06
C GLU A 187 0.81 6.80 -6.89
N LEU A 188 0.79 6.05 -5.79
CA LEU A 188 1.59 4.86 -5.61
C LEU A 188 0.63 3.73 -5.29
N VAL A 189 0.45 2.78 -6.21
CA VAL A 189 -0.49 1.66 -6.06
C VAL A 189 0.23 0.36 -6.30
N HIS A 190 0.14 -0.57 -5.35
CA HIS A 190 0.56 -1.95 -5.52
C HIS A 190 -0.52 -2.90 -5.02
N LYS A 191 -1.39 -3.34 -5.93
CA LYS A 191 -2.61 -4.09 -5.62
C LYS A 191 -2.34 -5.38 -4.84
N ALA A 192 -1.32 -6.13 -5.21
CA ALA A 192 -1.04 -7.44 -4.62
C ALA A 192 -0.64 -7.38 -3.14
N VAL A 193 -0.07 -6.26 -2.70
CA VAL A 193 0.23 -6.04 -1.26
C VAL A 193 -0.78 -5.09 -0.62
N GLY A 194 -1.70 -4.52 -1.39
CA GLY A 194 -2.69 -3.56 -0.91
C GLY A 194 -2.15 -2.14 -0.66
N ILE A 195 -0.97 -1.77 -1.17
CA ILE A 195 -0.45 -0.40 -0.98
C ILE A 195 -1.20 0.58 -1.88
N ARG A 196 -1.64 1.71 -1.31
CA ARG A 196 -2.23 2.83 -2.04
C ARG A 196 -1.98 4.15 -1.32
N TYR A 197 -1.07 4.96 -1.85
CA TYR A 197 -0.87 6.34 -1.42
C TYR A 197 -1.19 7.30 -2.54
N LYS A 198 -1.73 8.48 -2.20
CA LYS A 198 -2.10 9.48 -3.20
C LYS A 198 -1.79 10.90 -2.75
N LEU A 199 -1.34 11.73 -3.69
CA LEU A 199 -1.20 13.17 -3.54
C LEU A 199 -2.29 13.89 -4.35
N GLU A 200 -3.38 14.27 -3.71
CA GLU A 200 -4.57 14.82 -4.37
C GLU A 200 -4.72 16.32 -4.13
N LYS A 201 -5.38 17.02 -5.06
CA LYS A 201 -5.69 18.45 -4.96
C LYS A 201 -7.20 18.62 -4.83
N GLN A 202 -7.65 19.35 -3.81
CA GLN A 202 -9.04 19.75 -3.59
C GLN A 202 -9.11 21.28 -3.41
N GLY A 203 -9.57 22.00 -4.43
CA GLY A 203 -9.48 23.46 -4.45
C GLY A 203 -8.02 23.91 -4.36
N GLU A 204 -7.68 24.74 -3.37
CA GLU A 204 -6.32 25.22 -3.12
C GLU A 204 -5.49 24.33 -2.20
N ILE A 205 -6.10 23.29 -1.62
CA ILE A 205 -5.47 22.40 -0.64
C ILE A 205 -4.98 21.14 -1.34
N TRP A 206 -3.77 20.71 -0.98
CA TRP A 206 -3.24 19.41 -1.35
C TRP A 206 -3.27 18.47 -0.17
N THR A 207 -3.53 17.20 -0.42
CA THR A 207 -3.57 16.16 0.62
C THR A 207 -2.76 14.95 0.17
N LEU A 208 -1.83 14.53 1.00
CA LEU A 208 -1.18 13.22 0.90
C LEU A 208 -1.99 12.24 1.74
N THR A 209 -2.60 11.23 1.12
CA THR A 209 -3.46 10.24 1.79
C THR A 209 -2.88 8.84 1.71
N ASN A 210 -3.15 8.05 2.74
CA ASN A 210 -2.96 6.62 2.78
C ASN A 210 -4.32 5.90 2.68
N ASN A 211 -4.56 5.27 1.53
CA ASN A 211 -5.74 4.46 1.25
C ASN A 211 -5.40 2.96 1.14
N SER A 212 -4.26 2.54 1.69
CA SER A 212 -3.80 1.15 1.63
C SER A 212 -4.78 0.21 2.33
N ASN A 213 -4.73 -1.06 1.94
CA ASN A 213 -5.46 -2.13 2.58
C ASN A 213 -4.56 -3.37 2.67
N LEU A 214 -3.68 -3.40 3.66
CA LEU A 214 -2.64 -4.44 3.80
C LEU A 214 -3.15 -5.77 4.41
N TYR A 215 -4.47 -6.03 4.43
CA TYR A 215 -5.02 -7.26 5.05
C TYR A 215 -4.36 -8.54 4.52
N ASP A 216 -4.03 -8.61 3.24
CA ASP A 216 -3.45 -9.82 2.65
C ASP A 216 -1.92 -9.90 2.78
N TYR A 217 -1.22 -8.75 2.80
CA TYR A 217 0.24 -8.73 2.96
C TYR A 217 0.68 -9.32 4.31
N PHE A 218 0.03 -8.91 5.40
CA PHE A 218 0.37 -9.38 6.74
C PHE A 218 -0.05 -10.83 7.04
N LYS A 219 -0.90 -11.45 6.21
CA LYS A 219 -1.19 -12.90 6.33
C LYS A 219 -0.06 -13.77 5.81
N VAL A 220 0.65 -13.29 4.78
CA VAL A 220 1.70 -14.04 4.09
C VAL A 220 3.08 -13.73 4.67
N HIS A 221 3.25 -12.53 5.22
CA HIS A 221 4.51 -12.03 5.78
C HIS A 221 4.29 -11.49 7.21
N PRO A 222 4.27 -12.37 8.23
CA PRO A 222 4.13 -11.98 9.64
C PRO A 222 5.36 -11.25 10.20
#